data_AF-A0A2U9BN39-F1
#
_entry.id   AF-A0A2U9BN39-F1
#
_cell.length_a   1.000
_cell.length_b   1.000
_cell.length_c   1.000
_cell.angle_alpha   90.00
_cell.angle_beta   90.00
_cell.angle_gamma   90.00
#
_symmetry.space_group_name_H-M   'P 1'
#
loop_
_entity.id
_entity.type
_entity.pdbx_description
1 polymer ?
#
loop_
_entity_poly.entity_id
_entity_poly.type
_entity_poly.pdbx_seq_one_letter_code
_entity_poly.pdbx_strand_id
1 'polypeptide(L)'
;MSRSLLLRLPGCWSLSVPRRGLSVSGGTSSMNVFDRAMKRRQRNWAAALRDGHKYEYLREEVGGRVADRVYDIARTFPVALDVGGGKSHVAEHLSKDVVEHLILTDVSEETLKRSRRTQIPTLCVQADEEFLPFKENTFDLVVSSLSLHWINDLPGALRQIQQVLKPDGVFIGAMVGGETLYELRCSLQLAETEREGGFSPHVSPFTAVTDLGNLLGRAGFNMLTVVRDLLSLIIFNIQINKQTNR
;
A
#
# COMPACT_ATOMS: atom_id res chain seq x y z
N MET A 1 -18.85 81.06 -10.98
CA MET A 1 -19.78 80.18 -10.22
C MET A 1 -19.53 78.76 -10.71
N SER A 2 -18.68 78.02 -9.98
CA SER A 2 -19.07 76.94 -9.03
C SER A 2 -19.49 75.69 -9.81
N ARG A 3 -18.81 74.54 -9.81
CA ARG A 3 -18.30 73.64 -8.74
C ARG A 3 -17.51 72.51 -9.46
N SER A 4 -16.68 71.62 -8.91
CA SER A 4 -16.10 71.31 -7.59
C SER A 4 -15.15 70.12 -7.81
N LEU A 5 -14.04 70.07 -7.06
CA LEU A 5 -13.11 68.94 -6.95
C LEU A 5 -13.47 68.02 -5.76
N LEU A 6 -13.06 66.75 -5.88
CA LEU A 6 -12.66 65.76 -4.83
C LEU A 6 -13.71 65.10 -3.91
N LEU A 7 -13.79 63.75 -3.96
CA LEU A 7 -13.33 62.81 -2.90
C LEU A 7 -13.60 61.30 -3.20
N ARG A 8 -12.53 60.49 -2.96
CA ARG A 8 -12.32 59.03 -2.66
C ARG A 8 -13.53 58.20 -2.14
N LEU A 9 -13.69 56.84 -2.19
CA LEU A 9 -13.01 55.54 -2.48
C LEU A 9 -14.11 54.41 -2.28
N PRO A 10 -13.94 53.05 -2.34
CA PRO A 10 -12.94 52.15 -2.96
C PRO A 10 -13.56 50.92 -3.74
N GLY A 11 -12.72 50.20 -4.51
CA GLY A 11 -12.79 48.73 -4.58
C GLY A 11 -13.35 48.07 -5.85
N CYS A 12 -12.46 47.72 -6.79
CA CYS A 12 -12.61 46.49 -7.57
C CYS A 12 -11.23 46.07 -8.13
N TRP A 13 -10.65 45.02 -7.55
CA TRP A 13 -9.44 44.39 -8.08
C TRP A 13 -9.88 43.40 -9.16
N SER A 14 -9.71 43.74 -10.44
CA SER A 14 -9.80 42.74 -11.51
C SER A 14 -8.46 42.01 -11.62
N LEU A 15 -8.32 40.87 -10.94
CA LEU A 15 -7.21 39.95 -11.14
C LEU A 15 -7.41 39.18 -12.45
N SER A 16 -6.67 39.58 -13.49
CA SER A 16 -6.48 38.78 -14.69
C SER A 16 -5.62 37.55 -14.35
N VAL A 17 -6.25 36.37 -14.29
CA VAL A 17 -5.54 35.10 -14.15
C VAL A 17 -4.92 34.74 -15.51
N PRO A 18 -3.60 34.55 -15.61
CA PRO A 18 -2.99 34.09 -16.86
C PRO A 18 -3.38 32.62 -17.07
N ARG A 19 -4.07 32.32 -18.19
CA ARG A 19 -4.28 30.96 -18.67
C ARG A 19 -2.92 30.35 -19.00
N ARG A 20 -2.37 29.53 -18.10
CA ARG A 20 -1.28 28.60 -18.44
C ARG A 20 -1.86 27.54 -19.38
N GLY A 21 -1.57 27.67 -20.67
CA GLY A 21 -1.69 26.55 -21.59
C GLY A 21 -0.71 25.47 -21.15
N LEU A 22 -1.21 24.25 -20.92
CA LEU A 22 -0.35 23.09 -20.78
C LEU A 22 0.29 22.81 -22.14
N SER A 23 1.56 23.16 -22.28
CA SER A 23 2.43 22.55 -23.30
C SER A 23 2.71 21.12 -22.88
N VAL A 24 2.08 20.14 -23.55
CA VAL A 24 2.41 18.72 -23.38
C VAL A 24 3.73 18.46 -24.10
N SER A 25 4.85 18.58 -23.39
CA SER A 25 6.13 18.02 -23.81
C SER A 25 6.13 16.53 -23.47
N GLY A 26 6.33 15.68 -24.48
CA GLY A 26 6.32 14.22 -24.39
C GLY A 26 7.46 13.63 -23.57
N GLY A 27 7.36 13.73 -22.25
CA GLY A 27 7.97 12.79 -21.31
C GLY A 27 6.85 11.97 -20.67
N THR A 28 6.98 10.65 -20.62
CA THR A 28 6.11 9.80 -19.79
C THR A 28 6.32 10.16 -18.33
N SER A 29 5.64 11.20 -17.84
CA SER A 29 5.52 11.46 -16.41
C SER A 29 4.69 10.32 -15.85
N SER A 30 5.34 9.32 -15.25
CA SER A 30 4.65 8.31 -14.46
C SER A 30 3.87 9.04 -13.37
N MET A 31 2.56 9.04 -13.48
CA MET A 31 1.69 9.62 -12.45
C MET A 31 1.84 8.77 -11.19
N ASN A 32 2.53 9.31 -10.19
CA ASN A 32 2.65 8.67 -8.89
C ASN A 32 1.32 8.81 -8.15
N VAL A 33 0.59 7.70 -8.07
CA VAL A 33 -0.68 7.61 -7.34
C VAL A 33 -0.45 7.69 -5.84
N PHE A 34 0.64 7.11 -5.35
CA PHE A 34 0.96 7.02 -3.93
C PHE A 34 2.13 7.93 -3.57
N ASP A 35 1.87 8.96 -2.77
CA ASP A 35 2.92 9.74 -2.10
C ASP A 35 3.61 8.87 -1.04
N ARG A 36 4.81 8.40 -1.38
CA ARG A 36 5.64 7.52 -0.54
C ARG A 36 6.09 8.22 0.76
N ALA A 37 6.36 9.53 0.72
CA ALA A 37 6.72 10.29 1.91
C ALA A 37 5.52 10.40 2.87
N MET A 38 4.32 10.62 2.33
CA MET A 38 3.09 10.60 3.13
C MET A 38 2.82 9.21 3.71
N LYS A 39 3.02 8.13 2.94
CA LYS A 39 2.87 6.76 3.44
C LYS A 39 3.83 6.44 4.59
N ARG A 40 5.10 6.88 4.49
CA ARG A 40 6.06 6.77 5.60
C ARG A 40 5.57 7.52 6.84
N ARG A 41 5.07 8.76 6.70
CA ARG A 41 4.49 9.51 7.83
C ARG A 41 3.30 8.79 8.47
N GLN A 42 2.39 8.25 7.66
CA GLN A 42 1.25 7.47 8.14
C GLN A 42 1.71 6.23 8.92
N ARG A 43 2.72 5.49 8.45
CA ARG A 43 3.28 4.35 9.18
C ARG A 43 3.96 4.76 10.48
N ASN A 44 4.76 5.83 10.48
CA ASN A 44 5.38 6.38 11.69
C ASN A 44 4.33 6.78 12.73
N TRP A 45 3.25 7.44 12.30
CA TRP A 45 2.14 7.80 13.19
C TRP A 45 1.43 6.58 13.77
N ALA A 46 1.12 5.59 12.94
CA ALA A 46 0.51 4.35 13.41
C ALA A 46 1.41 3.61 14.41
N ALA A 47 2.73 3.59 14.19
CA ALA A 47 3.69 2.99 15.10
C ALA A 47 3.75 3.70 16.47
N ALA A 48 3.50 5.02 16.50
CA ALA A 48 3.52 5.82 17.72
C ALA A 48 2.25 5.71 18.58
N LEU A 49 1.18 5.08 18.08
CA LEU A 49 -0.06 4.89 18.84
C LEU A 49 0.16 3.97 20.05
N ARG A 50 -0.29 4.41 21.23
CA ARG A 50 -0.12 3.66 22.49
C ARG A 50 -0.93 2.36 22.52
N ASP A 51 -2.09 2.36 21.89
CA ASP A 51 -3.02 1.25 21.80
C ASP A 51 -3.04 0.58 20.42
N GLY A 52 -1.97 0.75 19.64
CA GLY A 52 -1.86 0.22 18.27
C GLY A 52 -2.17 -1.28 18.15
N HIS A 53 -1.82 -2.07 19.17
CA HIS A 53 -2.09 -3.52 19.22
C HIS A 53 -3.59 -3.87 19.06
N LYS A 54 -4.51 -2.99 19.47
CA LYS A 54 -5.96 -3.23 19.31
C LYS A 54 -6.43 -3.23 17.86
N TYR A 55 -5.62 -2.67 16.96
CA TYR A 55 -5.96 -2.44 15.55
C TYR A 55 -5.10 -3.29 14.61
N GLU A 56 -4.38 -4.28 15.14
CA GLU A 56 -3.46 -5.14 14.39
C GLU A 56 -4.09 -6.47 13.95
N TYR A 57 -5.33 -6.77 14.37
CA TYR A 57 -6.04 -8.03 14.08
C TYR A 57 -6.00 -8.45 12.61
N LEU A 58 -6.16 -7.51 11.67
CA LEU A 58 -6.12 -7.81 10.23
C LEU A 58 -4.72 -8.24 9.78
N ARG A 59 -3.68 -7.61 10.34
CA ARG A 59 -2.28 -7.95 10.03
C ARG A 59 -1.86 -9.25 10.67
N GLU A 60 -2.34 -9.53 11.88
CA GLU A 60 -2.16 -10.82 12.56
C GLU A 60 -2.80 -11.95 11.76
N GLU A 61 -4.09 -11.81 11.40
CA GLU A 61 -4.82 -12.81 10.60
C GLU A 61 -4.15 -13.10 9.25
N VAL A 62 -3.81 -12.06 8.48
CA VAL A 62 -3.15 -12.25 7.18
C VAL A 62 -1.70 -12.72 7.35
N GLY A 63 -1.01 -12.31 8.41
CA GLY A 63 0.31 -12.82 8.78
C GLY A 63 0.32 -14.33 9.00
N GLY A 64 -0.65 -14.84 9.77
CA GLY A 64 -0.84 -16.27 10.00
C GLY A 64 -1.09 -17.04 8.71
N ARG A 65 -2.00 -16.55 7.85
CA ARG A 65 -2.27 -17.19 6.55
C ARG A 65 -1.07 -17.23 5.61
N VAL A 66 -0.25 -16.18 5.60
CA VAL A 66 0.99 -16.17 4.83
C VAL A 66 1.96 -17.21 5.38
N ALA A 67 2.06 -17.35 6.70
CA ALA A 67 2.89 -18.36 7.34
C ALA A 67 2.40 -19.79 7.03
N ASP A 68 1.09 -20.04 7.02
CA ASP A 68 0.52 -21.34 6.62
C ASP A 68 0.99 -21.74 5.20
N ARG A 69 1.02 -20.78 4.27
CA ARG A 69 1.53 -21.02 2.90
C ARG A 69 3.03 -21.29 2.85
N VAL A 70 3.80 -20.79 3.81
CA VAL A 70 5.21 -21.17 3.96
C VAL A 70 5.31 -22.64 4.40
N TYR A 71 4.47 -23.09 5.35
CA TYR A 71 4.46 -24.47 5.83
C TYR A 71 3.93 -25.49 4.81
N ASP A 72 3.10 -25.07 3.86
CA ASP A 72 2.68 -25.92 2.72
C ASP A 72 3.87 -26.40 1.86
N ILE A 73 5.02 -25.72 1.98
CA ILE A 73 6.25 -26.06 1.25
C ILE A 73 7.14 -26.90 2.15
N ALA A 74 7.26 -28.19 1.85
CA ALA A 74 8.02 -29.16 2.63
C ALA A 74 9.56 -29.00 2.51
N ARG A 75 10.09 -27.84 2.91
CA ARG A 75 11.53 -27.55 3.01
C ARG A 75 11.81 -26.44 4.03
N THR A 76 13.09 -26.23 4.32
CA THR A 76 13.55 -25.11 5.15
C THR A 76 14.09 -23.96 4.29
N PHE A 77 14.15 -22.77 4.88
CA PHE A 77 14.60 -21.54 4.25
C PHE A 77 15.67 -20.90 5.14
N PRO A 78 16.96 -21.11 4.81
CA PRO A 78 18.05 -20.56 5.62
C PRO A 78 18.00 -19.04 5.78
N VAL A 79 17.69 -18.31 4.70
CA VAL A 79 17.61 -16.85 4.75
C VAL A 79 16.34 -16.35 4.06
N ALA A 80 15.47 -15.71 4.84
CA ALA A 80 14.21 -15.13 4.37
C ALA A 80 14.23 -13.59 4.42
N LEU A 81 13.49 -12.96 3.52
CA LEU A 81 13.23 -11.52 3.50
C LEU A 81 11.74 -11.25 3.70
N ASP A 82 11.37 -10.38 4.64
CA ASP A 82 10.02 -9.84 4.79
C ASP A 82 9.97 -8.40 4.27
N VAL A 83 9.32 -8.22 3.12
CA VAL A 83 9.20 -6.95 2.40
C VAL A 83 7.99 -6.16 2.88
N GLY A 84 8.25 -4.99 3.49
CA GLY A 84 7.20 -4.17 4.09
C GLY A 84 6.52 -4.86 5.28
N GLY A 85 7.27 -5.70 6.01
CA GLY A 85 6.73 -6.58 7.05
C GLY A 85 6.24 -5.85 8.31
N GLY A 86 6.47 -4.54 8.42
CA GLY A 86 6.03 -3.73 9.55
C GLY A 86 6.56 -4.26 10.88
N LYS A 87 5.66 -4.77 11.73
CA LYS A 87 6.01 -5.34 13.03
C LYS A 87 6.36 -6.83 12.99
N SER A 88 6.53 -7.42 11.80
CA SER A 88 6.87 -8.84 11.59
C SER A 88 5.74 -9.82 11.97
N HIS A 89 4.51 -9.53 11.52
CA HIS A 89 3.34 -10.37 11.80
C HIS A 89 3.46 -11.77 11.20
N VAL A 90 4.15 -11.94 10.07
CA VAL A 90 4.37 -13.27 9.46
C VAL A 90 5.29 -14.11 10.35
N ALA A 91 6.39 -13.53 10.82
CA ALA A 91 7.40 -14.24 11.59
C ALA A 91 6.93 -14.71 12.98
N GLU A 92 5.87 -14.09 13.51
CA GLU A 92 5.23 -14.52 14.77
C GLU A 92 4.65 -15.94 14.66
N HIS A 93 4.28 -16.35 13.45
CA HIS A 93 3.71 -17.67 13.17
C HIS A 93 4.72 -18.66 12.57
N LEU A 94 5.97 -18.25 12.36
CA LEU A 94 7.03 -19.08 11.79
C LEU A 94 7.94 -19.65 12.88
N SER A 95 8.36 -20.91 12.70
CA SER A 95 9.37 -21.55 13.53
C SER A 95 10.77 -21.32 12.98
N LYS A 96 11.76 -21.22 13.88
CA LYS A 96 13.19 -21.19 13.54
C LYS A 96 13.67 -22.45 12.80
N ASP A 97 12.94 -23.56 12.93
CA ASP A 97 13.27 -24.82 12.27
C ASP A 97 12.90 -24.78 10.77
N VAL A 98 12.01 -23.86 10.38
CA VAL A 98 11.61 -23.63 8.98
C VAL A 98 12.32 -22.43 8.39
N VAL A 99 12.45 -21.33 9.15
CA VAL A 99 13.18 -20.13 8.73
C VAL A 99 14.29 -19.83 9.72
N GLU A 100 15.55 -19.98 9.29
CA GLU A 100 16.70 -19.86 10.20
C GLU A 100 17.07 -18.41 10.49
N HIS A 101 17.00 -17.54 9.47
CA HIS A 101 17.30 -16.11 9.58
C HIS A 101 16.29 -15.26 8.81
N LEU A 102 15.87 -14.15 9.40
CA LEU A 102 14.95 -13.22 8.78
C LEU A 102 15.58 -11.83 8.63
N ILE A 103 15.44 -11.26 7.44
CA ILE A 103 15.69 -9.84 7.19
C ILE A 103 14.32 -9.17 7.09
N LEU A 104 14.03 -8.23 7.97
CA LEU A 104 12.77 -7.49 7.99
C LEU A 104 12.99 -6.10 7.41
N THR A 105 12.19 -5.72 6.43
CA THR A 105 12.23 -4.39 5.83
C THR A 105 10.93 -3.62 5.99
N ASP A 106 11.05 -2.31 6.23
CA ASP A 106 9.94 -1.36 6.20
C ASP A 106 10.48 0.05 5.96
N VAL A 107 9.69 0.92 5.32
CA VAL A 107 10.03 2.33 5.11
C VAL A 107 10.05 3.12 6.44
N SER A 108 9.35 2.64 7.46
CA SER A 108 9.21 3.21 8.80
C SER A 108 10.17 2.56 9.79
N GLU A 109 11.26 3.27 10.12
CA GLU A 109 12.18 2.88 11.19
C GLU A 109 11.47 2.75 12.54
N GLU A 110 10.47 3.60 12.80
CA GLU A 110 9.67 3.57 14.02
C GLU A 110 8.82 2.30 14.16
N THR A 111 8.39 1.72 13.03
CA THR A 111 7.70 0.43 13.01
C THR A 111 8.68 -0.70 13.27
N LEU A 112 9.87 -0.66 12.62
CA LEU A 112 10.92 -1.66 12.80
C LEU A 112 11.43 -1.74 14.24
N LYS A 113 11.59 -0.61 14.93
CA LYS A 113 11.95 -0.56 16.36
C LYS A 113 10.92 -1.24 17.27
N ARG A 114 9.68 -1.38 16.79
CA ARG A 114 8.56 -2.01 17.49
C ARG A 114 8.22 -3.38 16.91
N SER A 115 9.15 -4.00 16.16
CA SER A 115 8.97 -5.35 15.65
C SER A 115 8.77 -6.34 16.80
N ARG A 116 7.93 -7.34 16.55
CA ARG A 116 7.66 -8.41 17.51
C ARG A 116 8.90 -9.26 17.72
N ARG A 117 9.09 -9.75 18.95
CA ARG A 117 10.17 -10.69 19.25
C ARG A 117 9.69 -12.09 18.90
N THR A 118 10.43 -12.75 18.01
CA THR A 118 10.14 -14.13 17.59
C THR A 118 11.34 -15.02 17.90
N GLN A 119 11.20 -16.33 17.68
CA GLN A 119 12.31 -17.27 17.86
C GLN A 119 13.35 -17.18 16.73
N ILE A 120 13.00 -16.53 15.63
CA ILE A 120 13.84 -16.38 14.45
C ILE A 120 14.75 -15.17 14.67
N PRO A 121 16.08 -15.31 14.55
CA PRO A 121 17.00 -14.18 14.51
C PRO A 121 16.64 -13.23 13.37
N THR A 122 16.19 -12.01 13.74
CA THR A 122 15.73 -11.01 12.78
C THR A 122 16.66 -9.79 12.72
N LEU A 123 17.10 -9.43 11.52
CA LEU A 123 17.78 -8.17 11.23
C LEU A 123 16.81 -7.18 10.59
N CYS A 124 16.61 -6.02 11.22
CA CYS A 124 15.75 -4.97 10.69
C CYS A 124 16.55 -4.00 9.79
N VAL A 125 16.05 -3.75 8.58
CA VAL A 125 16.66 -2.84 7.60
C VAL A 125 15.60 -1.85 7.12
N GLN A 126 15.87 -0.55 7.27
CA GLN A 126 14.97 0.45 6.71
C GLN A 126 15.14 0.52 5.18
N ALA A 127 14.08 0.20 4.43
CA ALA A 127 14.10 0.21 2.97
C ALA A 127 12.71 0.52 2.41
N ASP A 128 12.66 1.15 1.23
CA ASP A 128 11.43 1.27 0.45
C ASP A 128 11.25 -0.03 -0.35
N GLU A 129 10.03 -0.57 -0.37
CA GLU A 129 9.70 -1.78 -1.13
C GLU A 129 9.92 -1.63 -2.64
N GLU A 130 9.93 -0.38 -3.16
CA GLU A 130 10.26 -0.08 -4.56
C GLU A 130 11.77 -0.11 -4.85
N PHE A 131 12.65 -0.14 -3.85
CA PHE A 131 14.11 -0.06 -4.02
C PHE A 131 14.83 -0.97 -3.00
N LEU A 132 14.86 -2.26 -3.28
CA LEU A 132 15.43 -3.25 -2.35
C LEU A 132 16.97 -3.18 -2.32
N PRO A 133 17.60 -2.95 -1.16
CA PRO A 133 19.05 -2.72 -1.05
C PRO A 133 19.84 -4.05 -0.91
N PHE A 134 19.46 -5.07 -1.68
CA PHE A 134 20.05 -6.40 -1.55
C PHE A 134 20.66 -6.89 -2.86
N LYS A 135 21.66 -7.74 -2.73
CA LYS A 135 22.28 -8.39 -3.88
C LYS A 135 21.33 -9.43 -4.47
N GLU A 136 21.45 -9.66 -5.77
CA GLU A 136 20.79 -10.77 -6.45
C GLU A 136 21.15 -12.13 -5.81
N ASN A 137 20.24 -13.10 -5.89
CA ASN A 137 20.45 -14.48 -5.41
C ASN A 137 20.86 -14.57 -3.92
N THR A 138 20.23 -13.79 -3.06
CA THR A 138 20.53 -13.74 -1.62
C THR A 138 19.56 -14.56 -0.79
N PHE A 139 18.27 -14.55 -1.11
CA PHE A 139 17.21 -15.10 -0.26
C PHE A 139 16.63 -16.41 -0.79
N ASP A 140 16.32 -17.34 0.11
CA ASP A 140 15.63 -18.60 -0.20
C ASP A 140 14.10 -18.43 -0.18
N LEU A 141 13.62 -17.43 0.59
CA LEU A 141 12.22 -17.05 0.73
C LEU A 141 12.10 -15.53 0.75
N VAL A 142 11.14 -14.99 0.01
CA VAL A 142 10.66 -13.62 0.20
C VAL A 142 9.18 -13.69 0.56
N VAL A 143 8.80 -13.03 1.64
CA VAL A 143 7.41 -12.82 2.03
C VAL A 143 7.06 -11.34 1.96
N SER A 144 5.79 -11.04 1.67
CA SER A 144 5.25 -9.69 1.81
C SER A 144 3.80 -9.76 2.22
N SER A 145 3.46 -9.22 3.38
CA SER A 145 2.09 -9.20 3.89
C SER A 145 1.53 -7.78 3.93
N LEU A 146 0.47 -7.53 3.14
CA LEU A 146 -0.28 -6.28 3.10
C LEU A 146 0.58 -5.02 2.85
N SER A 147 1.58 -5.10 1.98
CA SER A 147 2.42 -3.93 1.63
C SER A 147 2.36 -3.52 0.15
N LEU A 148 2.45 -4.48 -0.78
CA LEU A 148 2.64 -4.20 -2.22
C LEU A 148 1.48 -3.49 -2.93
N HIS A 149 0.33 -3.28 -2.29
CA HIS A 149 -0.82 -2.58 -2.89
C HIS A 149 -0.70 -1.04 -2.87
N TRP A 150 0.37 -0.49 -2.26
CA TRP A 150 0.63 0.97 -2.20
C TRP A 150 1.94 1.37 -2.88
N ILE A 151 2.40 0.59 -3.86
CA ILE A 151 3.59 0.90 -4.65
C ILE A 151 3.18 1.40 -6.04
N ASN A 152 3.93 2.38 -6.57
CA ASN A 152 3.70 2.98 -7.87
C ASN A 152 4.23 2.10 -9.00
N ASP A 153 5.40 1.48 -8.82
CA ASP A 153 6.00 0.53 -9.77
C ASP A 153 5.94 -0.92 -9.24
N LEU A 154 4.72 -1.47 -9.18
CA LEU A 154 4.52 -2.88 -8.81
C LEU A 154 5.27 -3.86 -9.73
N PRO A 155 5.30 -3.69 -11.07
CA PRO A 155 6.12 -4.53 -11.94
C PRO A 155 7.61 -4.50 -11.58
N GLY A 156 8.17 -3.31 -11.32
CA GLY A 156 9.57 -3.13 -10.93
C GLY A 156 9.90 -3.72 -9.56
N ALA A 157 9.01 -3.57 -8.59
CA ALA A 157 9.17 -4.19 -7.27
C ALA A 157 9.13 -5.72 -7.34
N LEU A 158 8.20 -6.31 -8.10
CA LEU A 158 8.13 -7.75 -8.31
C LEU A 158 9.40 -8.29 -9.01
N ARG A 159 9.94 -7.55 -9.98
CA ARG A 159 11.21 -7.91 -10.62
C ARG A 159 12.37 -7.90 -9.62
N GLN A 160 12.46 -6.89 -8.77
CA GLN A 160 13.50 -6.83 -7.74
C GLN A 160 13.38 -7.99 -6.75
N ILE A 161 12.16 -8.33 -6.32
CA ILE A 161 11.90 -9.50 -5.48
C ILE A 161 12.40 -10.78 -6.19
N GLN A 162 12.10 -10.94 -7.47
CA GLN A 162 12.57 -12.08 -8.26
C GLN A 162 14.10 -12.12 -8.35
N GLN A 163 14.76 -10.97 -8.51
CA GLN A 163 16.23 -10.88 -8.62
C GLN A 163 16.94 -11.21 -7.31
N VAL A 164 16.42 -10.77 -6.16
CA VAL A 164 17.04 -11.04 -4.86
C VAL A 164 16.84 -12.48 -4.39
N LEU A 165 15.88 -13.20 -4.97
CA LEU A 165 15.70 -14.64 -4.74
C LEU A 165 16.82 -15.44 -5.41
N LYS A 166 17.28 -16.48 -4.72
CA LYS A 166 18.14 -17.53 -5.30
C LYS A 166 17.37 -18.32 -6.36
N PRO A 167 18.06 -19.10 -7.21
CA PRO A 167 17.40 -20.14 -8.00
C PRO A 167 16.57 -21.05 -7.09
N ASP A 168 15.37 -21.41 -7.53
CA ASP A 168 14.37 -22.16 -6.77
C ASP A 168 13.89 -21.48 -5.47
N GLY A 169 14.20 -20.20 -5.27
CA GLY A 169 13.67 -19.38 -4.19
C GLY A 169 12.16 -19.14 -4.34
N VAL A 170 11.48 -18.94 -3.23
CA VAL A 170 10.01 -18.81 -3.19
C VAL A 170 9.60 -17.40 -2.83
N PHE A 171 8.59 -16.87 -3.53
CA PHE A 171 7.89 -15.66 -3.14
C PHE A 171 6.46 -15.98 -2.67
N ILE A 172 6.08 -15.48 -1.50
CA ILE A 172 4.71 -15.54 -0.98
C ILE A 172 4.24 -14.12 -0.63
N GLY A 173 3.24 -13.63 -1.36
CA GLY A 173 2.69 -12.28 -1.18
C GLY A 173 1.20 -12.30 -0.86
N ALA A 174 0.78 -11.47 0.09
CA ALA A 174 -0.62 -11.13 0.32
C ALA A 174 -0.82 -9.61 0.12
N MET A 175 -1.76 -9.21 -0.72
CA MET A 175 -2.07 -7.80 -0.99
C MET A 175 -3.56 -7.58 -1.16
N VAL A 176 -4.00 -6.34 -0.96
CA VAL A 176 -5.39 -5.94 -1.17
C VAL A 176 -5.69 -5.91 -2.67
N GLY A 177 -6.81 -6.51 -3.08
CA GLY A 177 -7.23 -6.65 -4.48
C GLY A 177 -8.28 -5.63 -4.93
N GLY A 178 -8.48 -5.52 -6.25
CA GLY A 178 -9.35 -4.55 -6.92
C GLY A 178 -10.79 -4.44 -6.38
N GLU A 179 -11.35 -5.57 -5.96
CA GLU A 179 -12.73 -5.69 -5.45
C GLU A 179 -12.86 -5.32 -3.96
N THR A 180 -11.76 -5.06 -3.26
CA THR A 180 -11.82 -4.65 -1.85
C THR A 180 -12.38 -3.22 -1.71
N LEU A 181 -13.27 -3.04 -0.72
CA LEU A 181 -13.97 -1.79 -0.42
C LEU A 181 -14.82 -1.25 -1.58
N TYR A 182 -15.34 -2.15 -2.43
CA TYR A 182 -16.16 -1.77 -3.58
C TYR A 182 -17.40 -0.97 -3.17
N GLU A 183 -18.15 -1.44 -2.18
CA GLU A 183 -19.36 -0.79 -1.70
C GLU A 183 -19.07 0.61 -1.14
N LEU A 184 -18.00 0.75 -0.35
CA LEU A 184 -17.56 2.05 0.16
C LEU A 184 -17.19 3.01 -0.97
N ARG A 185 -16.45 2.52 -1.98
CA ARG A 185 -16.05 3.31 -3.14
C ARG A 185 -17.27 3.84 -3.89
N CYS A 186 -18.23 2.96 -4.18
CA CYS A 186 -19.46 3.34 -4.88
C CYS A 186 -20.30 4.33 -4.07
N SER A 187 -20.49 4.08 -2.77
CA SER A 187 -21.29 4.96 -1.91
C SER A 187 -20.71 6.38 -1.81
N LEU A 188 -19.39 6.53 -1.71
CA LEU A 188 -18.74 7.84 -1.70
C LEU A 188 -18.83 8.53 -3.06
N GLN A 189 -18.60 7.81 -4.16
CA GLN A 189 -18.70 8.36 -5.51
C GLN A 189 -20.11 8.88 -5.82
N LEU A 190 -21.14 8.11 -5.45
CA LEU A 190 -22.54 8.51 -5.64
C LEU A 190 -22.85 9.75 -4.79
N ALA A 191 -22.51 9.74 -3.51
CA ALA A 191 -22.79 10.85 -2.60
C ALA A 191 -22.13 12.17 -3.05
N GLU A 192 -20.89 12.13 -3.50
CA GLU A 192 -20.20 13.33 -3.99
C GLU A 192 -20.77 13.79 -5.34
N THR A 193 -21.05 12.85 -6.25
CA THR A 193 -21.62 13.19 -7.56
C THR A 193 -22.97 13.92 -7.39
N GLU A 194 -23.82 13.43 -6.48
CA GLU A 194 -25.13 14.04 -6.20
C GLU A 194 -25.03 15.41 -5.50
N ARG A 195 -24.04 15.59 -4.61
CA ARG A 195 -23.96 16.77 -3.73
C ARG A 195 -23.05 17.88 -4.26
N GLU A 196 -21.99 17.51 -4.96
CA GLU A 196 -20.90 18.38 -5.36
C GLU A 196 -20.74 18.48 -6.88
N GLY A 197 -21.45 17.63 -7.65
CA GLY A 197 -21.40 17.62 -9.12
C GLY A 197 -20.12 16.97 -9.69
N GLY A 198 -19.37 16.24 -8.87
CA GLY A 198 -18.16 15.51 -9.22
C GLY A 198 -17.77 14.54 -8.11
N PHE A 199 -16.64 13.84 -8.23
CA PHE A 199 -16.14 12.97 -7.16
C PHE A 199 -14.60 12.98 -7.07
N SER A 200 -14.09 12.65 -5.89
CA SER A 200 -12.68 12.43 -5.62
C SER A 200 -12.40 10.96 -5.28
N PRO A 201 -11.24 10.40 -5.65
CA PRO A 201 -10.90 9.01 -5.33
C PRO A 201 -10.54 8.86 -3.85
N HIS A 202 -11.45 8.30 -3.05
CA HIS A 202 -11.24 8.01 -1.62
C HIS A 202 -10.70 6.61 -1.33
N VAL A 203 -10.82 5.70 -2.28
CA VAL A 203 -10.32 4.32 -2.19
C VAL A 203 -9.16 4.16 -3.17
N SER A 204 -8.08 3.53 -2.71
CA SER A 204 -6.91 3.29 -3.56
C SER A 204 -7.25 2.41 -4.78
N PRO A 205 -6.62 2.63 -5.94
CA PRO A 205 -6.81 1.79 -7.11
C PRO A 205 -6.02 0.48 -6.92
N PHE A 206 -6.68 -0.54 -6.38
CA PHE A 206 -6.06 -1.84 -6.14
C PHE A 206 -6.00 -2.70 -7.40
N THR A 207 -4.98 -3.56 -7.50
CA THR A 207 -4.75 -4.45 -8.65
C THR A 207 -5.81 -5.55 -8.73
N ALA A 208 -6.33 -5.83 -9.93
CA ALA A 208 -7.22 -6.97 -10.14
C ALA A 208 -6.44 -8.30 -10.08
N VAL A 209 -7.10 -9.37 -9.66
CA VAL A 209 -6.47 -10.71 -9.54
C VAL A 209 -5.90 -11.19 -10.88
N THR A 210 -6.61 -10.92 -11.98
CA THR A 210 -6.18 -11.28 -13.35
C THR A 210 -4.89 -10.57 -13.75
N ASP A 211 -4.72 -9.31 -13.34
CA ASP A 211 -3.53 -8.54 -13.67
C ASP A 211 -2.32 -9.02 -12.87
N LEU A 212 -2.53 -9.44 -11.61
CA LEU A 212 -1.46 -9.94 -10.76
C LEU A 212 -0.75 -11.16 -11.34
N GLY A 213 -1.50 -12.11 -11.90
CA GLY A 213 -0.91 -13.29 -12.58
C GLY A 213 -0.01 -12.89 -13.76
N ASN A 214 -0.48 -11.96 -14.58
CA ASN A 214 0.31 -11.42 -15.71
C ASN A 214 1.56 -10.68 -15.25
N LEU A 215 1.47 -9.90 -14.17
CA LEU A 215 2.59 -9.16 -13.59
C LEU A 215 3.66 -10.10 -13.06
N LEU A 216 3.26 -11.14 -12.32
CA LEU A 216 4.17 -12.16 -11.80
C LEU A 216 4.88 -12.91 -12.93
N GLY A 217 4.15 -13.32 -13.98
CA GLY A 217 4.75 -13.97 -15.15
C GLY A 217 5.76 -13.07 -15.86
N ARG A 218 5.45 -11.76 -16.02
CA ARG A 218 6.38 -10.78 -16.61
C ARG A 218 7.61 -10.49 -15.75
N ALA A 219 7.50 -10.67 -14.43
CA ALA A 219 8.62 -10.53 -13.51
C ALA A 219 9.54 -11.76 -13.51
N GLY A 220 9.16 -12.86 -14.17
CA GLY A 220 9.96 -14.08 -14.28
C GLY A 220 9.66 -15.13 -13.21
N PHE A 221 8.55 -14.99 -12.48
CA PHE A 221 8.08 -16.04 -11.57
C PHE A 221 7.44 -17.19 -12.35
N ASN A 222 7.78 -18.42 -11.96
CA ASN A 222 7.25 -19.65 -12.53
C ASN A 222 6.36 -20.37 -11.51
N MET A 223 5.51 -21.32 -11.96
CA MET A 223 4.60 -22.09 -11.10
C MET A 223 3.70 -21.20 -10.21
N LEU A 224 2.95 -20.30 -10.86
CA LEU A 224 2.12 -19.32 -10.17
C LEU A 224 0.84 -19.94 -9.60
N THR A 225 0.61 -19.72 -8.31
CA THR A 225 -0.68 -19.97 -7.66
C THR A 225 -1.19 -18.65 -7.09
N VAL A 226 -2.29 -18.15 -7.65
CA VAL A 226 -2.96 -16.94 -7.16
C VAL A 226 -4.32 -17.33 -6.58
N VAL A 227 -4.48 -17.15 -5.27
CA VAL A 227 -5.72 -17.46 -4.54
C VAL A 227 -6.35 -16.16 -4.07
N ARG A 228 -7.69 -16.08 -4.17
CA ARG A 228 -8.47 -14.98 -3.62
C ARG A 228 -9.03 -15.40 -2.27
N ASP A 229 -8.69 -14.64 -1.24
CA ASP A 229 -9.28 -14.76 0.09
C ASP A 229 -10.27 -13.62 0.34
N LEU A 230 -11.38 -13.94 1.01
CA LEU A 230 -12.38 -12.96 1.44
C LEU A 230 -12.35 -12.81 2.97
N LEU A 231 -12.18 -11.58 3.43
CA LEU A 231 -12.37 -11.16 4.81
C LEU A 231 -13.54 -10.19 4.85
N SER A 232 -14.66 -10.60 5.44
CA SER A 232 -15.90 -9.83 5.43
C SER A 232 -15.81 -8.65 6.40
N LEU A 233 -15.94 -7.43 5.87
CA LEU A 233 -16.17 -6.21 6.65
C LEU A 233 -17.63 -5.78 6.47
N ILE A 234 -18.36 -5.58 7.56
CA ILE A 234 -19.75 -5.09 7.48
C ILE A 234 -19.73 -3.58 7.25
N ILE A 235 -20.27 -3.14 6.11
CA ILE A 235 -20.43 -1.74 5.75
C ILE A 235 -21.93 -1.44 5.74
N PHE A 236 -22.38 -0.53 6.62
CA PHE A 236 -23.76 -0.05 6.61
C PHE A 236 -23.88 1.09 5.58
N ASN A 237 -24.65 0.86 4.51
CA ASN A 237 -25.05 1.92 3.59
C ASN A 237 -26.26 2.66 4.18
N ILE A 238 -26.10 3.95 4.50
CA ILE A 238 -27.17 4.79 5.04
C ILE A 238 -27.51 5.86 3.99
N GLN A 239 -28.68 5.75 3.37
CA GLN A 239 -29.23 6.76 2.47
C GLN A 239 -30.32 7.56 3.21
N ILE A 240 -30.10 8.87 3.38
CA ILE A 240 -31.06 9.77 4.05
C ILE A 240 -31.61 10.73 3.01
N ASN A 241 -32.87 10.52 2.60
CA ASN A 241 -33.59 11.48 1.78
C ASN A 241 -34.27 12.53 2.67
N LYS A 242 -33.95 13.81 2.46
CA LYS A 242 -34.65 14.92 3.12
C LYS A 242 -36.04 15.04 2.51
N GLN A 243 -37.10 14.74 3.27
CA GLN A 243 -38.46 15.07 2.83
C GLN A 243 -38.55 16.59 2.68
N THR A 244 -38.90 17.03 1.48
CA THR A 244 -39.27 18.43 1.24
C THR A 244 -40.76 18.51 1.56
N ASN A 245 -41.11 19.13 2.70
CA ASN A 245 -42.51 19.43 3.00
C ASN A 245 -43.04 20.32 1.87
N ARG A 246 -44.11 19.86 1.20
CA ARG A 246 -44.90 20.67 0.27
C ARG A 246 -45.79 21.63 1.04
#